data_AF-A0A520ZXB5-F1
#
_entry.id   AF-A0A520ZXB5-F1
#
_cell.length_a   1.000
_cell.length_b   1.000
_cell.length_c   1.000
_cell.angle_alpha   90.00
_cell.angle_beta   90.00
_cell.angle_gamma   90.00
#
_symmetry.space_group_name_H-M   'P 1'
#
loop_
_entity.id
_entity.type
_entity.pdbx_description
1 polymer ?
#
loop_
_entity_poly.entity_id
_entity_poly.type
_entity_poly.pdbx_seq_one_letter_code
_entity_poly.pdbx_strand_id
1 'polypeptide(L)'
;PSCGPIGPYIATVIDPASLRVHAILDGVTKQDYPVSDMIFSPQEIVWHIAHQAMLFAGDVITCGTSVNAGIIGDGQTIAIDIPGIGCLSNRLLPKMVGHTKDLQK
;
A
#
# COMPACT_ATOMS: atom_id res chain seq x y z
N PRO A 1 -10.41 11.81 -2.10
CA PRO A 1 -9.16 11.04 -1.85
C PRO A 1 -9.39 9.56 -2.14
N SER A 2 -8.73 9.00 -3.16
CA SER A 2 -8.68 7.55 -3.34
C SER A 2 -7.70 6.96 -2.32
N CYS A 3 -8.15 5.95 -1.57
CA CYS A 3 -7.32 5.13 -0.69
C CYS A 3 -7.28 3.69 -1.22
N GLY A 4 -6.24 2.94 -0.88
CA GLY A 4 -6.07 1.55 -1.29
C GLY A 4 -5.65 1.33 -2.75
N PRO A 5 -4.56 1.95 -3.25
CA PRO A 5 -4.03 1.61 -4.57
C PRO A 5 -3.50 0.17 -4.57
N ILE A 6 -3.74 -0.58 -5.66
CA ILE A 6 -3.33 -1.98 -5.83
C ILE A 6 -2.60 -2.09 -7.17
N GLY A 7 -1.44 -2.73 -7.18
CA GLY A 7 -0.59 -2.86 -8.36
C GLY A 7 0.89 -3.01 -7.99
N PRO A 8 1.82 -2.88 -8.95
CA PRO A 8 1.58 -2.57 -10.37
C PRO A 8 1.01 -3.76 -11.17
N TYR A 9 1.14 -4.98 -10.68
CA TYR A 9 0.54 -6.21 -11.23
C TYR A 9 0.46 -7.30 -10.15
N ILE A 10 -0.12 -8.46 -10.47
CA ILE A 10 -0.21 -9.62 -9.58
C ILE A 10 0.89 -10.62 -9.94
N ALA A 11 1.83 -10.84 -9.02
CA ALA A 11 2.86 -11.86 -9.17
C ALA A 11 2.34 -13.21 -8.64
N THR A 12 2.51 -14.29 -9.42
CA THR A 12 1.93 -15.61 -9.11
C THR A 12 2.95 -16.69 -8.75
N VAL A 13 4.23 -16.50 -9.07
CA VAL A 13 5.31 -17.49 -8.84
C VAL A 13 6.37 -16.87 -7.94
N ILE A 14 6.00 -16.59 -6.69
CA ILE A 14 6.86 -15.98 -5.67
C ILE A 14 6.58 -16.62 -4.31
N ASP A 15 7.60 -16.68 -3.45
CA ASP A 15 7.42 -17.01 -2.03
C ASP A 15 7.25 -15.72 -1.22
N PRO A 16 6.06 -15.45 -0.65
CA PRO A 16 5.81 -14.23 0.12
C PRO A 16 6.74 -14.06 1.32
N ALA A 17 7.16 -15.15 1.97
CA ALA A 17 7.99 -15.10 3.18
C ALA A 17 9.41 -14.56 2.91
N SER A 18 9.87 -14.66 1.66
CA SER A 18 11.18 -14.18 1.21
C SER A 18 11.22 -12.69 0.86
N LEU A 19 10.06 -12.03 0.82
CA LEU A 19 9.94 -10.67 0.31
C LEU A 19 10.39 -9.62 1.35
N ARG A 20 10.75 -8.44 0.84
CA ARG A 20 11.04 -7.24 1.61
C ARG A 20 10.21 -6.08 1.08
N VAL A 21 9.68 -5.26 1.98
CA VAL A 21 8.82 -4.12 1.64
C VAL A 21 9.54 -2.82 1.95
N HIS A 22 9.64 -1.96 0.95
CA HIS A 22 10.16 -0.61 1.07
C HIS A 22 9.03 0.40 0.85
N ALA A 23 8.87 1.34 1.78
CA ALA A 23 8.01 2.51 1.60
C ALA A 23 8.88 3.76 1.48
N ILE A 24 8.81 4.44 0.35
CA ILE A 24 9.69 5.56 0.00
C ILE A 24 8.83 6.80 -0.23
N LEU A 25 8.96 7.81 0.63
CA LEU A 25 8.24 9.08 0.53
C LEU A 25 9.19 10.15 0.01
N ASP A 26 8.92 10.69 -1.18
CA ASP A 26 9.74 11.69 -1.86
C ASP A 26 11.25 11.32 -1.90
N GLY A 27 11.54 10.04 -2.15
CA GLY A 27 12.91 9.51 -2.20
C GLY A 27 13.51 9.13 -0.84
N VAL A 28 12.81 9.38 0.28
CA VAL A 28 13.25 9.02 1.63
C VAL A 28 12.55 7.73 2.09
N THR A 29 13.33 6.69 2.38
CA THR A 29 12.81 5.45 2.97
C THR A 29 12.19 5.72 4.34
N LYS A 30 10.89 5.44 4.47
CA LYS A 30 10.10 5.54 5.71
C LYS A 30 9.90 4.19 6.37
N GLN A 31 9.75 3.13 5.58
CA GLN A 31 9.67 1.77 6.07
C GLN A 31 10.56 0.88 5.23
N ASP A 32 11.21 -0.07 5.88
CA ASP A 32 12.06 -1.06 5.25
C ASP A 32 12.08 -2.30 6.15
N TYR A 33 11.35 -3.33 5.76
CA TYR A 33 11.18 -4.53 6.58
C TYR A 33 10.97 -5.78 5.74
N PRO A 34 11.49 -6.94 6.17
CA PRO A 34 11.17 -8.21 5.55
C PRO A 34 9.75 -8.66 5.95
N VAL A 35 9.07 -9.39 5.07
CA VAL A 35 7.76 -9.98 5.37
C VAL A 35 7.83 -10.98 6.53
N SER A 36 9.01 -11.58 6.78
CA SER A 36 9.26 -12.45 7.92
C SER A 36 9.10 -11.77 9.29
N ASP A 37 9.13 -10.44 9.36
CA ASP A 37 8.96 -9.69 10.63
C ASP A 37 7.48 -9.48 11.00
N MET A 38 6.55 -9.94 10.16
CA MET A 38 5.12 -9.80 10.42
C MET A 38 4.66 -10.72 11.56
N ILE A 39 3.77 -10.20 12.41
CA ILE A 39 3.18 -10.97 13.53
C ILE A 39 2.41 -12.19 13.02
N PHE A 40 1.67 -12.00 11.92
CA PHE A 40 1.03 -13.07 11.16
C PHE A 40 1.55 -13.00 9.73
N SER A 41 2.04 -14.11 9.21
CA SER A 41 2.41 -14.25 7.80
C SER A 41 1.18 -14.06 6.90
N PRO A 42 1.37 -13.67 5.62
CA PRO A 42 0.25 -13.58 4.67
C PRO A 42 -0.60 -14.86 4.61
N GLN A 43 0.03 -16.02 4.70
CA GLN A 43 -0.63 -17.33 4.71
C GLN A 43 -1.48 -17.54 5.97
N GLU A 44 -0.98 -17.15 7.14
CA GLU A 44 -1.75 -17.22 8.41
C GLU A 44 -2.93 -16.26 8.39
N ILE A 45 -2.78 -15.06 7.81
CA ILE A 45 -3.88 -14.11 7.68
C ILE A 45 -5.01 -14.70 6.82
N VAL A 46 -4.67 -15.30 5.67
CA VAL A 46 -5.64 -16.01 4.82
C VAL A 46 -6.32 -17.13 5.61
N TRP A 47 -5.54 -17.93 6.36
CA TRP A 47 -6.08 -19.01 7.19
C TRP A 47 -7.08 -18.49 8.22
N HIS A 48 -6.73 -17.47 9.00
CA HIS A 48 -7.61 -16.88 10.02
C HIS A 48 -8.91 -16.33 9.43
N ILE A 49 -8.83 -15.59 8.32
CA ILE A 49 -10.01 -15.00 7.68
C ILE A 49 -10.91 -16.10 7.11
N ALA A 50 -10.35 -17.14 6.48
CA ALA A 50 -11.12 -18.24 5.90
C ALA A 50 -11.92 -19.04 6.94
N HIS A 51 -11.55 -19.00 8.23
CA HIS A 51 -12.33 -19.63 9.30
C HIS A 51 -13.57 -18.83 9.71
N GLN A 52 -13.64 -17.56 9.32
CA GLN A 52 -14.70 -16.64 9.74
C GLN A 52 -15.56 -16.17 8.56
N ALA A 53 -15.00 -16.12 7.36
CA ALA A 53 -15.67 -15.67 6.15
C ALA A 53 -15.23 -16.50 4.94
N MET A 54 -16.16 -16.70 4.00
CA MET A 54 -15.87 -17.34 2.72
C MET A 54 -15.12 -16.37 1.80
N LEU A 55 -14.01 -16.83 1.22
CA LEU A 55 -13.20 -16.07 0.26
C LEU A 55 -13.56 -16.44 -1.17
N PHE A 56 -13.58 -15.45 -2.05
CA PHE A 56 -13.88 -15.57 -3.47
C PHE A 56 -12.69 -15.14 -4.33
N ALA A 57 -12.66 -15.63 -5.57
CA ALA A 57 -11.64 -15.22 -6.53
C ALA A 57 -11.74 -13.71 -6.79
N GLY A 58 -10.62 -13.01 -6.61
CA GLY A 58 -10.56 -11.55 -6.73
C GLY A 58 -10.59 -10.80 -5.40
N ASP A 59 -10.84 -11.48 -4.28
CA ASP A 59 -10.72 -10.87 -2.95
C ASP A 59 -9.27 -10.44 -2.68
N VAL A 60 -9.11 -9.25 -2.10
CA VAL A 60 -7.80 -8.67 -1.78
C VAL A 60 -7.68 -8.52 -0.27
N ILE A 61 -6.67 -9.16 0.31
CA ILE A 61 -6.37 -9.12 1.74
C ILE A 61 -5.12 -8.27 1.95
N THR A 62 -5.26 -7.14 2.62
CA THR A 62 -4.12 -6.31 3.04
C THR A 62 -3.45 -6.95 4.25
N CYS A 63 -2.17 -7.29 4.12
CA CYS A 63 -1.48 -8.08 5.15
C CYS A 63 -0.96 -7.22 6.33
N GLY A 64 -1.16 -5.91 6.30
CA GLY A 64 -0.67 -4.98 7.32
C GLY A 64 0.62 -4.28 6.90
N THR A 65 1.13 -3.45 7.81
CA THR A 65 2.39 -2.70 7.64
C THR A 65 3.21 -2.79 8.92
N SER A 66 4.53 -2.56 8.80
CA SER A 66 5.42 -2.46 9.95
C SER A 66 5.16 -1.16 10.74
N VAL A 67 5.93 -0.97 11.81
CA VAL A 67 5.91 0.25 12.62
C VAL A 67 6.35 1.47 11.80
N ASN A 68 6.15 2.66 12.36
CA ASN A 68 6.56 3.95 11.78
C ASN A 68 5.80 4.36 10.50
N ALA A 69 4.53 3.98 10.37
CA ALA A 69 3.65 4.59 9.38
C ALA A 69 3.56 6.12 9.62
N GLY A 70 3.71 6.89 8.55
CA GLY A 70 3.79 8.36 8.59
C GLY A 70 2.63 9.05 7.88
N ILE A 71 2.56 10.37 8.04
CA ILE A 71 1.59 11.22 7.34
C ILE A 71 2.16 11.62 5.98
N ILE A 72 1.32 11.54 4.94
CA ILE A 72 1.61 12.03 3.59
C ILE A 72 0.86 13.34 3.41
N GLY A 73 1.58 14.39 2.99
CA GLY A 73 1.06 15.72 2.70
C GLY A 73 0.77 15.96 1.22
N ASP A 74 0.06 17.05 0.95
CA ASP A 74 -0.32 17.48 -0.39
C ASP A 74 0.90 17.63 -1.31
N GLY A 75 0.82 17.07 -2.51
CA GLY A 75 1.88 17.11 -3.52
C GLY A 75 2.96 16.04 -3.38
N GLN A 76 3.05 15.35 -2.24
CA GLN A 76 4.05 14.31 -1.98
C GLN A 76 3.74 13.02 -2.74
N THR A 77 4.79 12.24 -3.02
CA THR A 77 4.70 10.95 -3.71
C THR A 77 5.19 9.83 -2.81
N ILE A 78 4.34 8.83 -2.61
CA ILE A 78 4.68 7.59 -1.92
C ILE A 78 4.90 6.49 -2.97
N ALA A 79 6.00 5.78 -2.85
CA ALA A 79 6.31 4.60 -3.64
C ALA A 79 6.45 3.39 -2.71
N ILE A 80 5.73 2.33 -3.00
CA ILE A 80 5.90 1.02 -2.35
C ILE A 80 6.65 0.13 -3.31
N ASP A 81 7.88 -0.22 -2.94
CA ASP A 81 8.77 -1.07 -3.73
C ASP A 81 8.93 -2.41 -3.02
N ILE A 82 8.67 -3.49 -3.74
CA ILE A 82 8.86 -4.86 -3.28
C ILE A 82 9.74 -5.56 -4.31
N PRO A 83 11.05 -5.75 -4.05
CA PRO A 83 11.93 -6.46 -4.97
C PRO A 83 11.37 -7.84 -5.34
N GLY A 84 11.30 -8.13 -6.64
CA GLY A 84 10.67 -9.34 -7.18
C GLY A 84 9.20 -9.19 -7.58
N ILE A 85 8.51 -8.12 -7.15
CA ILE A 85 7.17 -7.73 -7.63
C ILE A 85 7.24 -6.39 -8.38
N GLY A 86 7.90 -5.39 -7.83
CA GLY A 86 8.06 -4.08 -8.46
C GLY A 86 7.54 -2.94 -7.60
N CYS A 87 7.34 -1.79 -8.23
CA CYS A 87 7.11 -0.53 -7.55
C CYS A 87 5.75 0.08 -7.93
N LEU A 88 4.91 0.33 -6.93
CA LEU A 88 3.65 1.07 -7.05
C LEU A 88 3.86 2.49 -6.51
N SER A 89 3.72 3.49 -7.37
CA SER A 89 3.93 4.90 -7.02
C SER A 89 2.66 5.72 -7.19
N ASN A 90 2.30 6.50 -6.16
CA ASN A 90 1.14 7.35 -6.15
C ASN A 90 1.48 8.73 -5.58
N ARG A 91 1.07 9.77 -6.29
CA ARG A 91 1.17 11.16 -5.84
C ARG A 91 -0.13 11.60 -5.19
N LEU A 92 -0.04 12.14 -3.97
CA LEU A 92 -1.19 12.77 -3.32
C LEU A 92 -1.42 14.14 -3.95
N LEU A 93 -2.51 14.29 -4.70
CA LEU A 93 -2.85 15.56 -5.30
C LEU A 93 -3.28 16.56 -4.22
N PRO A 94 -2.88 17.84 -4.33
CA PRO A 94 -3.35 18.87 -3.42
C PRO A 94 -4.87 18.95 -3.41
N LYS A 95 -5.45 19.30 -2.26
CA LYS A 95 -6.88 19.63 -2.23
C LYS A 95 -7.13 20.79 -3.19
N MET A 96 -8.03 20.59 -4.16
CA MET A 96 -8.48 21.69 -5.00
C MET A 96 -9.15 22.75 -4.11
N VAL A 97 -8.54 23.92 -4.04
CA VAL A 97 -9.18 25.11 -3.46
C VAL A 97 -10.23 25.57 -4.48
N GLY A 98 -11.51 25.44 -4.14
CA GLY A 98 -12.59 25.93 -4.98
C GLY A 98 -12.46 27.45 -5.19
N HIS A 99 -12.09 27.86 -6.40
CA HIS A 99 -12.28 29.24 -6.87
C HIS A 99 -13.74 29.36 -7.32
N THR A 100 -14.64 29.58 -6.35
CA THR A 100 -16.03 30.00 -6.64
C THR A 100 -16.34 31.29 -5.91
N LYS A 101 -15.56 32.34 -6.21
CA LYS A 101 -15.96 33.74 -6.04
C LYS A 101 -15.19 34.53 -7.08
N ASP A 102 -15.78 34.76 -8.26
CA ASP A 102 -15.51 35.89 -9.18
C ASP A 102 -16.33 35.74 -10.48
N LEU A 103 -17.61 35.40 -10.37
CA LEU A 103 -18.58 35.52 -11.48
C LEU A 103 -19.97 35.89 -10.93
N GLN A 104 -20.03 36.89 -10.05
CA GLN A 104 -21.24 37.70 -9.83
C GLN A 104 -20.80 39.11 -9.44
N LYS A 105 -20.53 39.95 -10.45
CA LYS A 105 -20.63 41.39 -10.33
C LYS A 105 -21.14 41.97 -11.64
#